data_AF-A0A1J5S9H6-F1
#
_entry.id   AF-A0A1J5S9H6-F1
#
_cell.length_a   1.000
_cell.length_b   1.000
_cell.length_c   1.000
_cell.angle_alpha   90.00
_cell.angle_beta   90.00
_cell.angle_gamma   90.00
#
_symmetry.space_group_name_H-M   'P 1'
#
loop_
_entity.id
_entity.type
_entity.pdbx_description
1 polymer ?
#
loop_
_entity_poly.entity_id
_entity_poly.type
_entity_poly.pdbx_seq_one_letter_code
_entity_poly.pdbx_strand_id
1 'polypeptide(L)'
;MQLVWTPRAEASRHAAIEYIAQDNPHAALDQLDEIERQIDLLLQHPGIGRPGRRRGTRELVISRTPFILVYRFRPRAGRIEILRMLHGSQQYP
;
A
#
# COMPACT_ATOMS: atom_id res chain seq x y z
N MET A 1 -5.60 -7.86 -14.23
CA MET A 1 -6.12 -7.04 -13.11
C MET A 1 -5.37 -5.72 -13.12
N GLN A 2 -6.05 -4.58 -13.07
CA GLN A 2 -5.38 -3.26 -13.09
C GLN A 2 -5.13 -2.76 -11.67
N LEU A 3 -3.92 -2.26 -11.38
CA LEU A 3 -3.64 -1.49 -10.16
C LEU A 3 -3.77 0.00 -10.45
N VAL A 4 -4.44 0.73 -9.57
CA VAL A 4 -4.58 2.19 -9.66
C VAL A 4 -4.22 2.81 -8.32
N TRP A 5 -3.22 3.67 -8.29
CA TRP A 5 -2.94 4.52 -7.15
C TRP A 5 -3.75 5.80 -7.25
N THR A 6 -4.47 6.14 -6.18
CA THR A 6 -5.11 7.46 -6.10
C THR A 6 -4.04 8.54 -5.92
N PRO A 7 -4.29 9.81 -6.31
CA PRO A 7 -3.33 10.90 -6.11
C PRO A 7 -2.89 11.03 -4.64
N ARG A 8 -3.81 10.75 -3.70
CA ARG A 8 -3.51 10.76 -2.28
C ARG A 8 -2.61 9.61 -1.85
N ALA A 9 -2.77 8.43 -2.45
CA ALA A 9 -1.92 7.28 -2.19
C ALA A 9 -0.50 7.53 -2.70
N GLU A 10 -0.36 8.04 -3.92
CA GLU A 10 0.92 8.45 -4.51
C GLU A 10 1.65 9.45 -3.64
N ALA A 11 0.97 10.52 -3.20
CA ALA A 11 1.56 11.51 -2.32
C ALA A 11 2.08 10.90 -0.99
N SER A 12 1.29 10.01 -0.37
CA SER A 12 1.75 9.32 0.84
C SER A 12 2.88 8.31 0.60
N ARG A 13 2.89 7.64 -0.56
CA ARG A 13 3.99 6.75 -0.96
C ARG A 13 5.28 7.54 -1.10
N HIS A 14 5.23 8.60 -1.91
CA HIS A 14 6.39 9.44 -2.16
C HIS A 14 6.95 10.06 -0.87
N ALA A 15 6.11 10.66 -0.03
CA ALA A 15 6.54 11.27 1.23
C ALA A 15 7.21 10.26 2.19
N ALA A 16 6.70 9.03 2.26
CA ALA A 16 7.26 8.02 3.16
C ALA A 16 8.59 7.45 2.66
N ILE A 17 8.71 7.23 1.34
CA ILE A 17 9.96 6.77 0.72
C ILE A 17 11.03 7.85 0.80
N GLU A 18 10.68 9.11 0.51
CA GLU A 18 11.58 10.26 0.63
C GLU A 18 12.10 10.40 2.07
N TYR A 19 11.23 10.27 3.07
CA TYR A 19 11.62 10.32 4.48
C TYR A 19 12.64 9.23 4.85
N ILE A 20 12.46 7.99 4.38
CA ILE A 20 13.43 6.92 4.62
C ILE A 20 14.73 7.17 3.86
N ALA A 21 14.63 7.64 2.61
CA ALA A 21 15.79 7.87 1.75
C ALA A 21 16.72 8.98 2.27
N GLN A 22 16.19 9.96 3.01
CA GLN A 22 16.98 11.00 3.67
C GLN A 22 17.99 10.43 4.69
N ASP A 23 17.65 9.32 5.36
CA ASP A 23 18.52 8.65 6.32
C ASP A 23 19.29 7.49 5.66
N ASN A 24 18.60 6.66 4.88
CA ASN A 24 19.18 5.50 4.22
C ASN A 24 18.48 5.18 2.88
N PRO A 25 19.06 5.60 1.75
CA PRO A 25 18.52 5.33 0.41
C PRO A 25 18.38 3.84 0.08
N HIS A 26 19.30 3.00 0.55
CA HIS A 26 19.22 1.55 0.32
C HIS A 26 18.02 0.94 1.04
N ALA A 27 17.77 1.34 2.29
CA ALA A 27 16.58 0.90 3.02
C ALA A 27 15.28 1.35 2.34
N ALA A 28 15.27 2.52 1.69
CA ALA A 28 14.11 2.99 0.93
C ALA A 28 13.82 2.11 -0.29
N LEU A 29 14.87 1.67 -1.01
CA LEU A 29 14.75 0.73 -2.12
C LEU A 29 14.26 -0.64 -1.65
N ASP A 30 14.85 -1.20 -0.59
CA ASP A 30 14.43 -2.50 -0.03
C ASP A 30 12.94 -2.51 0.37
N GLN A 31 12.44 -1.39 0.90
CA GLN A 31 11.02 -1.27 1.23
C GLN A 31 10.13 -1.14 0.00
N LEU A 32 10.58 -0.46 -1.06
CA LEU A 32 9.87 -0.41 -2.34
C LEU A 32 9.75 -1.80 -2.96
N ASP A 33 10.83 -2.57 -2.98
CA ASP A 33 10.85 -3.93 -3.54
C ASP A 33 9.85 -4.85 -2.82
N GLU A 34 9.79 -4.77 -1.49
CA GLU A 34 8.85 -5.57 -0.70
C GLU A 34 7.39 -5.11 -0.90
N ILE A 35 7.14 -3.81 -1.06
CA ILE A 35 5.81 -3.28 -1.41
C ILE A 35 5.37 -3.83 -2.77
N GLU A 36 6.25 -3.78 -3.78
CA GLU A 36 5.95 -4.26 -5.14
C GLU A 36 5.67 -5.76 -5.16
N ARG A 37 6.51 -6.55 -4.49
CA ARG A 37 6.31 -8.00 -4.33
C ARG A 37 4.94 -8.36 -3.74
N GLN A 38 4.48 -7.61 -2.74
CA GLN A 38 3.17 -7.86 -2.13
C GLN A 38 2.00 -7.31 -2.95
N ILE A 39 2.22 -6.27 -3.74
CA ILE A 39 1.26 -5.78 -4.72
C ILE A 39 1.02 -6.84 -5.81
N ASP A 40 2.05 -7.55 -6.26
CA ASP A 40 1.91 -8.64 -7.22
C ASP A 40 1.03 -9.77 -6.67
N LEU A 41 1.22 -10.12 -5.39
CA LEU A 41 0.35 -11.08 -4.69
C LEU A 41 -1.09 -10.55 -4.57
N LEU A 42 -1.25 -9.26 -4.29
CA LEU A 42 -2.56 -8.61 -4.21
C LEU A 42 -3.30 -8.64 -5.55
N LEU A 43 -2.59 -8.47 -6.67
CA LEU A 43 -3.16 -8.55 -8.01
C LEU A 43 -3.61 -9.96 -8.39
N GLN A 44 -3.02 -10.99 -7.79
CA GLN A 44 -3.45 -12.39 -7.96
C GLN A 44 -4.58 -12.76 -6.99
N HIS A 45 -4.52 -12.22 -5.77
CA HIS A 45 -5.43 -12.54 -4.69
C HIS A 45 -5.97 -11.26 -4.02
N PRO A 46 -6.97 -10.57 -4.61
CA PRO A 46 -7.52 -9.32 -4.05
C PRO A 46 -8.11 -9.45 -2.64
N GLY A 47 -8.34 -10.69 -2.18
CA GLY A 47 -8.89 -11.03 -0.89
C GLY A 47 -7.88 -11.17 0.26
N ILE A 48 -6.57 -10.99 0.02
CA ILE A 48 -5.53 -11.23 1.05
C ILE A 48 -5.49 -10.18 2.16
N GLY A 49 -5.91 -8.94 1.89
CA GLY A 49 -5.97 -7.90 2.90
C GLY A 49 -7.15 -8.09 3.85
N ARG A 50 -6.99 -7.78 5.13
CA ARG A 50 -8.10 -7.85 6.10
C ARG A 50 -9.17 -6.78 5.80
N PRO A 51 -10.42 -6.95 6.25
CA PRO A 51 -11.42 -5.87 6.19
C PRO A 51 -10.89 -4.59 6.84
N GLY A 52 -10.99 -3.47 6.12
CA GLY A 52 -10.52 -2.16 6.62
C GLY A 52 -11.58 -1.44 7.46
N ARG A 53 -11.15 -0.39 8.18
CA ARG A 53 -12.03 0.38 9.07
C ARG A 53 -13.23 1.02 8.38
N ARG A 54 -13.11 1.37 7.09
CA ARG A 54 -14.20 1.92 6.29
C ARG A 54 -14.85 0.84 5.43
N ARG A 55 -16.18 0.83 5.36
CA ARG A 55 -16.93 -0.13 4.54
C ARG A 55 -16.41 -0.17 3.11
N GLY A 56 -16.17 -1.39 2.61
CA GLY A 56 -15.66 -1.61 1.25
C GLY A 56 -14.19 -1.23 1.06
N THR A 57 -13.41 -1.08 2.13
CA THR A 57 -11.95 -1.01 2.08
C THR A 57 -11.33 -2.25 2.69
N ARG A 58 -10.08 -2.52 2.32
CA ARG A 58 -9.25 -3.58 2.87
C ARG A 58 -7.88 -3.01 3.21
N GLU A 59 -7.23 -3.65 4.17
CA GLU A 59 -5.90 -3.29 4.64
C GLU A 59 -4.94 -4.46 4.35
N LEU A 60 -3.93 -4.22 3.53
CA LEU A 60 -2.83 -5.13 3.31
C LEU A 60 -1.65 -4.67 4.16
N VAL A 61 -1.28 -5.45 5.16
CA VAL A 61 -0.04 -5.25 5.90
C VAL A 61 1.11 -5.73 5.03
N ILE A 62 2.05 -4.83 4.73
CA ILE A 62 3.22 -5.15 3.91
C ILE A 62 4.29 -5.71 4.84
N SER A 63 4.32 -7.04 4.99
CA SER A 63 5.32 -7.76 5.79
C SER A 63 6.74 -7.25 5.55
N ARG A 64 7.58 -7.26 6.59
CA ARG A 64 8.98 -6.76 6.57
C ARG A 64 9.13 -5.26 6.29
N THR A 65 8.04 -4.52 6.18
CA THR A 65 8.04 -3.05 6.15
C THR A 65 7.13 -2.54 7.27
N PRO A 66 7.27 -1.27 7.67
CA PRO A 66 6.31 -0.65 8.57
C PRO A 66 5.02 -0.23 7.86
N PHE A 67 4.77 -0.60 6.58
CA PHE A 67 3.67 -0.03 5.81
C PHE A 67 2.40 -0.89 5.75
N ILE A 68 1.28 -0.21 5.64
CA ILE A 68 -0.05 -0.78 5.40
C ILE A 68 -0.65 -0.08 4.18
N LEU A 69 -1.06 -0.86 3.17
CA LEU A 69 -1.81 -0.36 2.04
C LEU A 69 -3.31 -0.46 2.31
N VAL A 70 -3.99 0.68 2.30
CA VAL A 70 -5.46 0.72 2.30
C VAL A 70 -5.92 0.70 0.85
N TYR A 71 -6.69 -0.31 0.48
CA TYR A 71 -7.14 -0.49 -0.89
C TYR A 71 -8.63 -0.83 -0.99
N ARG A 72 -9.14 -0.82 -2.22
CA ARG A 72 -10.47 -1.31 -2.56
C ARG A 72 -10.41 -2.18 -3.80
N PHE A 73 -11.09 -3.31 -3.76
CA PHE A 73 -11.27 -4.18 -4.91
C PHE A 73 -12.57 -3.83 -5.67
N ARG A 74 -12.47 -3.63 -6.99
CA ARG A 74 -13.57 -3.31 -7.90
C ARG A 74 -13.72 -4.44 -8.93
N PRO A 75 -14.37 -5.57 -8.59
CA PRO A 75 -14.43 -6.74 -9.47
C PRO A 75 -15.07 -6.44 -10.83
N ARG A 76 -16.15 -5.65 -10.86
CA ARG A 76 -16.83 -5.26 -12.12
C ARG A 76 -15.95 -4.46 -13.08
N ALA A 77 -14.97 -3.72 -12.55
CA ALA A 77 -14.03 -2.93 -13.33
C ALA A 77 -12.65 -3.62 -13.47
N GLY A 78 -12.49 -4.84 -12.94
CA GLY A 78 -11.22 -5.58 -13.00
C GLY A 78 -10.02 -4.88 -12.36
N ARG A 79 -10.25 -4.00 -11.36
CA ARG A 79 -9.19 -3.16 -10.79
C ARG A 79 -9.12 -3.14 -9.27
N ILE A 80 -7.93 -2.83 -8.77
CA ILE A 80 -7.60 -2.58 -7.37
C ILE A 80 -7.19 -1.11 -7.24
N GLU A 81 -7.85 -0.38 -6.35
CA GLU A 81 -7.58 1.04 -6.08
C GLU A 81 -6.82 1.15 -4.77
N ILE A 82 -5.55 1.57 -4.80
CA ILE A 82 -4.80 1.93 -3.59
C ILE A 82 -5.21 3.34 -3.17
N LEU A 83 -5.82 3.43 -1.99
CA LEU A 83 -6.38 4.66 -1.43
C LEU A 83 -5.35 5.40 -0.59
N ARG A 84 -4.51 4.68 0.18
CA ARG A 84 -3.47 5.22 1.06
C ARG A 84 -2.36 4.21 1.30
N MET A 85 -1.16 4.73 1.55
CA MET A 85 -0.07 4.01 2.21
C MET A 85 0.14 4.64 3.59
N LEU A 86 0.09 3.83 4.64
CA LEU A 86 0.18 4.27 6.03
C LEU A 86 1.42 3.65 6.69
N HIS A 87 2.13 4.43 7.50
CA HIS A 87 3.14 3.87 8.40
C HIS A 87 2.44 3.32 9.66
N GLY A 88 2.75 2.09 10.05
CA GLY A 88 2.05 1.34 11.10
C GLY A 88 2.22 1.94 12.50
N SER A 89 3.29 2.71 12.73
CA SER A 89 3.49 3.46 13.97
C SER A 89 2.96 4.91 13.93
N GLN A 90 2.58 5.42 12.75
CA GLN A 90 1.96 6.75 12.70
C GLN A 90 0.51 6.63 13.14
N GLN A 91 0.15 7.40 14.18
CA GLN A 91 -1.25 7.56 14.56
C GLN A 91 -1.98 8.18 13.38
N TYR A 92 -2.83 7.37 12.77
CA TYR A 92 -3.74 7.83 11.75
C TYR A 92 -4.97 8.43 12.44
N PRO A 93 -5.38 9.66 12.12
CA PRO A 93 -6.55 10.30 12.73
C PRO A 93 -7.88 9.61 12.38
#